data_AF-A0A7Z1QZT4-F1
#
_entry.id   AF-A0A7Z1QZT4-F1
#
_cell.length_a   1.000
_cell.length_b   1.000
_cell.length_c   1.000
_cell.angle_alpha   90.00
_cell.angle_beta   90.00
_cell.angle_gamma   90.00
#
_symmetry.space_group_name_H-M   'P 1'
#
loop_
_entity.id
_entity.type
_entity.pdbx_description
1 polymer ?
#
loop_
_entity_poly.entity_id
_entity_poly.type
_entity_poly.pdbx_seq_one_letter_code
_entity_poly.pdbx_strand_id
1 'polypeptide(L)'
;MSDKHQKMLKLDITQAVLDSMNQTIPEKDYNGAFVAFGRGECGSSGKTVLAVPLDTYSKGAFGSAIDNFNCAGGNSPLNKAVDLTNADLSKAVVPSSLVIVSDGLHMNQKEVEAAGSLASAFGDKLAIFAVQVGDKKKGTELLKQVVAKGNGGYLINAAELTDAAAMAKFVEDVLLYPDSDGDGVADHLDKCPGTPKGVKVDAVGCPLDTDGDGVADYLDKCPGTPKGCKVDAVGCPIDTDGDGVADCFDKCPDTPKGLVVDETGCVPAGFKVVGEVLFDTNKWDIKPEGQAELDKGVAFLLKNPQLKVEIQGHTDSTGTAAWNDKLSQRRAESVMKYLVSKGVPAGQLTAKGFGPANPVAPNDTKEGRAKNRRVDFMKAN
;
A
#
# COMPACT_ATOMS: atom_id res chain seq x y z
N MET A 1 -33.51 5.55 58.82
CA MET A 1 -33.99 6.22 57.60
C MET A 1 -33.76 5.25 56.44
N SER A 2 -34.80 4.92 55.67
CA SER A 2 -34.83 3.77 54.78
C SER A 2 -33.90 3.89 53.56
N ASP A 3 -33.41 2.74 53.10
CA ASP A 3 -32.63 2.39 51.89
C ASP A 3 -32.96 3.17 50.60
N LYS A 4 -34.12 3.84 50.52
CA LYS A 4 -34.60 4.54 49.33
C LYS A 4 -33.70 5.71 48.91
N HIS A 5 -33.12 6.44 49.87
CA HIS A 5 -32.25 7.59 49.58
C HIS A 5 -30.88 7.19 49.01
N GLN A 6 -30.29 6.08 49.49
CA GLN A 6 -29.05 5.54 48.92
C GLN A 6 -29.26 4.92 47.53
N LYS A 7 -30.46 4.37 47.27
CA LYS A 7 -30.83 3.85 45.94
C LYS A 7 -31.00 4.98 44.91
N MET A 8 -31.61 6.10 45.31
CA MET A 8 -31.72 7.29 44.44
C MET A 8 -30.32 7.85 44.10
N LEU A 9 -29.43 8.00 45.08
CA LEU A 9 -28.07 8.51 44.83
C LEU A 9 -27.26 7.64 43.84
N LYS A 10 -27.41 6.31 43.92
CA LYS A 10 -26.75 5.39 42.98
C LYS A 10 -27.33 5.49 41.57
N LEU A 11 -28.63 5.72 41.44
CA LEU A 11 -29.27 5.95 40.16
C LEU A 11 -28.74 7.24 39.52
N ASP A 12 -28.65 8.32 40.31
CA ASP A 12 -28.12 9.60 39.83
C ASP A 12 -26.68 9.45 39.31
N ILE A 13 -25.82 8.73 40.03
CA ILE A 13 -24.45 8.41 39.58
C ILE A 13 -24.46 7.58 38.29
N THR A 14 -25.35 6.58 38.22
CA THR A 14 -25.49 5.73 37.03
C THR A 14 -25.88 6.54 35.81
N GLN A 15 -26.89 7.41 35.93
CA GLN A 15 -27.34 8.29 34.87
C GLN A 15 -26.24 9.26 34.45
N ALA A 16 -25.57 9.91 35.41
CA ALA A 16 -24.48 10.84 35.10
C ALA A 16 -23.33 10.19 34.32
N VAL A 17 -22.93 8.97 34.68
CA VAL A 17 -21.91 8.21 33.93
C VAL A 17 -22.40 7.90 32.52
N LEU A 18 -23.63 7.38 32.39
CA LEU A 18 -24.20 7.02 31.09
C LEU A 18 -24.39 8.24 30.19
N ASP A 19 -24.83 9.38 30.74
CA ASP A 19 -24.99 10.64 30.03
C ASP A 19 -23.64 11.18 29.57
N SER A 20 -22.65 11.18 30.46
CA SER A 20 -21.29 11.62 30.13
C SER A 20 -20.67 10.73 29.04
N MET A 21 -20.85 9.42 29.14
CA MET A 21 -20.43 8.47 28.10
C MET A 21 -21.16 8.74 26.78
N ASN A 22 -22.49 8.88 26.80
CA ASN A 22 -23.31 9.16 25.63
C ASN A 22 -22.94 10.50 24.95
N GLN A 23 -22.61 11.54 25.73
CA GLN A 23 -22.14 12.81 25.18
C GLN A 23 -20.76 12.69 24.53
N THR A 24 -19.91 11.82 25.06
CA THR A 24 -18.51 11.62 24.63
C THR A 24 -18.40 10.72 23.39
N ILE A 25 -19.28 9.74 23.24
CA ILE A 25 -19.35 8.87 22.06
C ILE A 25 -19.56 9.76 20.80
N PRO A 26 -18.68 9.67 19.78
CA PRO A 26 -18.89 10.40 18.54
C PRO A 26 -20.11 9.84 17.78
N GLU A 27 -20.76 10.62 16.93
CA GLU A 27 -21.75 10.03 16.01
C GLU A 27 -21.01 9.47 14.80
N LYS A 28 -20.90 8.14 14.71
CA LYS A 28 -20.23 7.39 13.63
C LYS A 28 -21.09 6.18 13.25
N ASP A 29 -20.61 5.40 12.28
CA ASP A 29 -21.29 4.23 11.73
C ASP A 29 -21.07 2.95 12.58
N TYR A 30 -21.47 2.99 13.85
CA TYR A 30 -21.56 1.80 14.69
C TYR A 30 -22.96 1.60 15.23
N ASN A 31 -23.29 0.33 15.47
CA ASN A 31 -24.57 -0.04 16.07
C ASN A 31 -24.47 -0.04 17.59
N GLY A 32 -25.54 0.40 18.25
CA GLY A 32 -25.64 0.42 19.70
C GLY A 32 -26.99 -0.12 20.16
N ALA A 33 -26.99 -0.86 21.26
CA ALA A 33 -28.20 -1.24 21.98
C ALA A 33 -28.11 -0.77 23.43
N PHE A 34 -29.25 -0.47 24.03
CA PHE A 34 -29.34 -0.08 25.43
C PHE A 34 -30.35 -0.96 26.15
N VAL A 35 -29.89 -1.70 27.16
CA VAL A 35 -30.74 -2.55 27.99
C VAL A 35 -30.62 -2.13 29.44
N ALA A 36 -31.77 -1.87 30.04
CA ALA A 36 -31.86 -1.63 31.48
C ALA A 36 -32.46 -2.82 32.21
N PHE A 37 -32.00 -3.05 33.43
CA PHE A 37 -32.42 -4.17 34.26
C PHE A 37 -32.62 -3.76 35.72
N GLY A 38 -33.68 -4.26 36.36
CA GLY A 38 -34.02 -3.99 37.75
C GLY A 38 -35.38 -4.58 38.17
N ARG A 39 -35.71 -4.62 39.46
CA ARG A 39 -37.03 -5.06 39.97
C ARG A 39 -37.46 -4.27 41.22
N GLY A 40 -38.53 -3.47 41.25
CA GLY A 40 -38.93 -2.85 42.52
C GLY A 40 -40.15 -1.91 42.53
N GLU A 41 -40.41 -1.30 43.70
CA GLU A 41 -41.60 -0.51 44.14
C GLU A 41 -42.00 0.71 43.28
N CYS A 42 -41.40 0.91 42.11
CA CYS A 42 -41.73 1.99 41.18
C CYS A 42 -42.69 1.57 40.06
N GLY A 43 -43.62 0.65 40.38
CA GLY A 43 -44.76 0.36 39.51
C GLY A 43 -44.51 -0.56 38.31
N SER A 44 -43.27 -0.88 37.94
CA SER A 44 -43.01 -1.90 36.91
C SER A 44 -42.68 -3.24 37.55
N SER A 45 -43.57 -4.21 37.39
CA SER A 45 -43.38 -5.62 37.72
C SER A 45 -42.20 -6.24 36.95
N GLY A 46 -40.98 -5.99 37.43
CA GLY A 46 -39.78 -6.78 37.16
C GLY A 46 -39.35 -6.96 35.70
N LYS A 47 -39.45 -5.91 34.86
CA LYS A 47 -39.03 -6.00 33.47
C LYS A 47 -37.61 -5.48 33.30
N THR A 48 -36.71 -6.37 32.90
CA THR A 48 -35.60 -5.98 32.04
C THR A 48 -36.18 -5.42 30.75
N VAL A 49 -35.69 -4.26 30.30
CA VAL A 49 -36.23 -3.51 29.17
C VAL A 49 -35.12 -3.28 28.15
N LEU A 50 -35.35 -3.70 26.91
CA LEU A 50 -34.62 -3.23 25.75
C LEU A 50 -35.11 -1.81 25.45
N ALA A 51 -34.39 -0.80 25.92
CA ALA A 51 -34.81 0.60 25.78
C ALA A 51 -34.42 1.18 24.42
N VAL A 52 -33.29 0.72 23.87
CA VAL A 52 -32.87 0.99 22.49
C VAL A 52 -32.50 -0.35 21.84
N PRO A 53 -33.18 -0.78 20.76
CA PRO A 53 -32.81 -1.99 20.04
C PRO A 53 -31.45 -1.81 19.36
N LEU A 54 -30.82 -2.93 18.96
CA LEU A 54 -29.56 -2.87 18.22
C LEU A 54 -29.80 -2.28 16.82
N ASP A 55 -29.39 -1.02 16.64
CA ASP A 55 -29.47 -0.26 15.39
C ASP A 55 -28.34 0.76 15.36
N THR A 56 -28.21 1.56 14.29
CA THR A 56 -27.24 2.66 14.21
C THR A 56 -27.34 3.55 15.45
N TYR A 57 -26.21 3.74 16.12
CA TYR A 57 -26.15 4.51 17.36
C TYR A 57 -26.66 5.94 17.15
N SER A 58 -27.51 6.40 18.07
CA SER A 58 -28.04 7.76 18.10
C SER A 58 -27.90 8.34 19.50
N LYS A 59 -27.20 9.47 19.61
CA LYS A 59 -27.03 10.18 20.89
C LYS A 59 -28.37 10.58 21.50
N GLY A 60 -29.33 10.99 20.67
CA GLY A 60 -30.68 11.35 21.09
C GLY A 60 -31.50 10.17 21.60
N ALA A 61 -31.43 9.01 20.93
CA ALA A 61 -32.15 7.81 21.35
C ALA A 61 -31.62 7.27 22.69
N PHE A 62 -30.29 7.22 22.85
CA PHE A 62 -29.64 6.82 24.10
C PHE A 62 -29.91 7.81 25.24
N GLY A 63 -29.83 9.12 24.98
CA GLY A 63 -30.16 10.15 25.97
C GLY A 63 -31.60 10.04 26.45
N SER A 64 -32.55 9.89 25.52
CA SER A 64 -33.96 9.67 25.85
C SER A 64 -34.17 8.39 26.66
N ALA A 65 -33.42 7.32 26.36
CA ALA A 65 -33.49 6.09 27.14
C ALA A 65 -32.99 6.31 28.57
N ILE A 66 -31.87 7.02 28.76
CA ILE A 66 -31.29 7.33 30.08
C ILE A 66 -32.23 8.20 30.93
N ASP A 67 -32.82 9.24 30.32
CA ASP A 67 -33.75 10.18 30.98
C ASP A 67 -35.03 9.48 31.47
N ASN A 68 -35.44 8.40 30.82
CA ASN A 68 -36.65 7.66 31.19
C ASN A 68 -36.46 6.76 32.43
N PHE A 69 -35.23 6.62 32.96
CA PHE A 69 -34.94 5.83 34.17
C PHE A 69 -35.09 6.65 35.46
N ASN A 70 -36.32 6.84 35.90
CA ASN A 70 -36.61 7.67 37.08
C ASN A 70 -36.68 6.88 38.41
N CYS A 71 -36.30 5.61 38.42
CA CYS A 71 -36.25 4.83 39.65
C CYS A 71 -35.34 3.59 39.59
N ALA A 72 -34.64 3.33 40.71
CA ALA A 72 -33.87 2.11 40.95
C ALA A 72 -34.39 1.35 42.18
N GLY A 73 -34.53 0.03 42.07
CA GLY A 73 -34.98 -0.83 43.17
C GLY A 73 -34.86 -2.33 42.91
N GLY A 74 -34.78 -3.07 44.02
CA GLY A 74 -34.70 -4.54 44.17
C GLY A 74 -33.62 -5.26 43.37
N ASN A 75 -33.93 -6.44 42.81
CA ASN A 75 -32.89 -7.34 42.25
C ASN A 75 -32.36 -6.86 40.91
N SER A 76 -31.13 -7.26 40.58
CA SER A 76 -30.39 -6.87 39.37
C SER A 76 -30.23 -8.03 38.39
N PRO A 77 -31.27 -8.37 37.59
CA PRO A 77 -31.27 -9.55 36.72
C PRO A 77 -30.46 -9.32 35.43
N LEU A 78 -29.13 -9.15 35.56
CA LEU A 78 -28.23 -8.97 34.42
C LEU A 78 -28.32 -10.14 33.45
N ASN A 79 -28.51 -11.36 33.94
CA ASN A 79 -28.68 -12.54 33.09
C ASN A 79 -29.82 -12.37 32.07
N LYS A 80 -30.95 -11.80 32.49
CA LYS A 80 -32.07 -11.51 31.58
C LYS A 80 -31.76 -10.38 30.59
N ALA A 81 -30.91 -9.42 30.99
CA ALA A 81 -30.45 -8.37 30.10
C ALA A 81 -29.57 -8.95 29.00
N VAL A 82 -28.62 -9.80 29.40
CA VAL A 82 -27.76 -10.55 28.49
C VAL A 82 -28.59 -11.39 27.50
N ASP A 83 -29.59 -12.13 27.99
CA ASP A 83 -30.48 -12.94 27.14
C ASP A 83 -31.24 -12.08 26.09
N LEU A 84 -31.74 -10.92 26.50
CA LEU A 84 -32.46 -10.00 25.60
C LEU A 84 -31.52 -9.40 24.55
N THR A 85 -30.31 -9.02 24.94
CA THR A 85 -29.30 -8.55 23.97
C THR A 85 -28.82 -9.66 23.05
N ASN A 86 -28.76 -10.92 23.49
CA ASN A 86 -28.21 -12.02 22.70
C ASN A 86 -29.02 -12.31 21.42
N ALA A 87 -30.35 -12.11 21.47
CA ALA A 87 -31.22 -12.27 20.30
C ALA A 87 -30.92 -11.27 19.17
N ASP A 88 -30.36 -10.11 19.50
CA ASP A 88 -29.99 -9.07 18.54
C ASP A 88 -28.48 -9.10 18.22
N LEU A 89 -27.63 -9.32 19.23
CA LEU A 89 -26.19 -9.40 19.06
C LEU A 89 -25.77 -10.61 18.22
N SER A 90 -26.49 -11.74 18.25
CA SER A 90 -26.17 -12.94 17.43
C SER A 90 -26.26 -12.70 15.92
N LYS A 91 -26.80 -11.55 15.49
CA LYS A 91 -26.81 -11.08 14.10
C LYS A 91 -25.63 -10.17 13.78
N ALA A 92 -24.88 -9.70 14.79
CA ALA A 92 -23.73 -8.83 14.61
C ALA A 92 -22.50 -9.65 14.21
N VAL A 93 -21.81 -9.22 13.15
CA VAL A 93 -20.63 -9.92 12.59
C VAL A 93 -19.31 -9.31 13.12
N VAL A 94 -19.42 -8.22 13.88
CA VAL A 94 -18.29 -7.37 14.30
C VAL A 94 -17.86 -7.61 15.75
N PRO A 95 -16.58 -7.34 16.07
CA PRO A 95 -16.14 -7.15 17.45
C PRO A 95 -17.09 -6.22 18.20
N SER A 96 -17.43 -6.61 19.44
CA SER A 96 -18.46 -5.96 20.25
C SER A 96 -17.96 -5.72 21.67
N SER A 97 -18.31 -4.58 22.24
CA SER A 97 -18.04 -4.25 23.65
C SER A 97 -19.35 -4.27 24.44
N LEU A 98 -19.42 -5.09 25.49
CA LEU A 98 -20.52 -5.06 26.45
C LEU A 98 -20.09 -4.24 27.67
N VAL A 99 -20.73 -3.09 27.88
CA VAL A 99 -20.48 -2.22 29.05
C VAL A 99 -21.62 -2.37 30.07
N ILE A 100 -21.30 -2.83 31.27
CA ILE A 100 -22.26 -3.05 32.36
C ILE A 100 -22.08 -1.97 33.43
N VAL A 101 -23.07 -1.11 33.63
CA VAL A 101 -23.06 -0.13 34.73
C VAL A 101 -23.92 -0.65 35.88
N SER A 102 -23.31 -0.97 37.02
CA SER A 102 -24.00 -1.63 38.14
C SER A 102 -23.22 -1.53 39.45
N ASP A 103 -23.90 -1.66 40.59
CA ASP A 103 -23.24 -1.82 41.90
C ASP A 103 -22.83 -3.27 42.21
N GLY A 104 -23.23 -4.22 41.35
CA GLY A 104 -22.96 -5.66 41.49
C GLY A 104 -23.69 -6.33 42.65
N LEU A 105 -24.53 -5.62 43.38
CA LEU A 105 -25.30 -6.18 44.50
C LEU A 105 -26.54 -6.90 43.98
N HIS A 106 -27.04 -7.84 44.80
CA HIS A 106 -28.22 -8.65 44.48
C HIS A 106 -28.09 -9.47 43.17
N MET A 107 -26.86 -9.72 42.73
CA MET A 107 -26.47 -10.67 41.69
C MET A 107 -25.81 -11.91 42.33
N ASN A 108 -25.71 -12.98 41.55
CA ASN A 108 -25.20 -14.28 41.94
C ASN A 108 -24.53 -14.98 40.73
N GLN A 109 -24.25 -16.27 40.87
CA GLN A 109 -23.54 -17.04 39.84
C GLN A 109 -24.26 -17.10 38.49
N LYS A 110 -25.60 -16.97 38.47
CA LYS A 110 -26.38 -16.96 37.23
C LYS A 110 -25.99 -15.83 36.29
N GLU A 111 -25.62 -14.68 36.83
CA GLU A 111 -25.15 -13.54 36.04
C GLU A 111 -23.76 -13.82 35.42
N VAL A 112 -22.88 -14.49 36.16
CA VAL A 112 -21.56 -14.92 35.67
C VAL A 112 -21.69 -16.00 34.59
N GLU A 113 -22.61 -16.95 34.77
CA GLU A 113 -22.91 -18.00 33.78
C GLU A 113 -23.47 -17.39 32.49
N ALA A 114 -24.42 -16.46 32.59
CA ALA A 114 -24.98 -15.78 31.41
C ALA A 114 -23.92 -15.00 30.61
N ALA A 115 -23.02 -14.28 31.28
CA ALA A 115 -21.89 -13.62 30.63
C ALA A 115 -20.95 -14.63 29.95
N GLY A 116 -20.74 -15.79 30.56
CA GLY A 116 -19.96 -16.89 29.97
C GLY A 116 -20.62 -17.50 28.73
N SER A 117 -21.94 -17.70 28.77
CA SER A 117 -22.71 -18.16 27.59
C SER A 117 -22.66 -17.15 26.46
N LEU A 118 -22.76 -15.86 26.76
CA LEU A 118 -22.60 -14.80 25.78
C LEU A 118 -21.18 -14.82 25.18
N ALA A 119 -20.13 -14.80 26.01
CA ALA A 119 -18.76 -14.86 25.51
C ALA A 119 -18.49 -16.10 24.65
N SER A 120 -19.05 -17.26 25.01
CA SER A 120 -18.94 -18.48 24.19
C SER A 120 -19.60 -18.34 22.82
N ALA A 121 -20.67 -17.56 22.70
CA ALA A 121 -21.37 -17.32 21.43
C ALA A 121 -20.60 -16.36 20.50
N PHE A 122 -19.86 -15.40 21.07
CA PHE A 122 -19.07 -14.42 20.30
C PHE A 122 -17.61 -14.84 20.10
N GLY A 123 -17.13 -15.81 20.87
CA GLY A 123 -15.73 -16.22 20.90
C GLY A 123 -14.83 -15.02 21.23
N ASP A 124 -13.78 -14.86 20.44
CA ASP A 124 -12.75 -13.83 20.66
C ASP A 124 -13.23 -12.40 20.36
N LYS A 125 -14.47 -12.24 19.88
CA LYS A 125 -15.03 -10.97 19.40
C LYS A 125 -15.74 -10.14 20.48
N LEU A 126 -15.89 -10.64 21.72
CA LEU A 126 -16.59 -9.93 22.79
C LEU A 126 -15.65 -9.57 23.94
N ALA A 127 -15.50 -8.27 24.19
CA ALA A 127 -14.93 -7.76 25.43
C ALA A 127 -16.04 -7.32 26.40
N ILE A 128 -15.88 -7.61 27.69
CA ILE A 128 -16.87 -7.27 28.72
C ILE A 128 -16.25 -6.29 29.70
N PHE A 129 -16.85 -5.11 29.84
CA PHE A 129 -16.43 -4.06 30.75
C PHE A 129 -17.50 -3.83 31.80
N ALA A 130 -17.09 -3.43 32.99
CA ALA A 130 -18.02 -3.04 34.04
C ALA A 130 -17.63 -1.69 34.65
N VAL A 131 -18.61 -0.81 34.80
CA VAL A 131 -18.50 0.42 35.57
C VAL A 131 -19.21 0.20 36.90
N GLN A 132 -18.44 0.11 37.98
CA GLN A 132 -18.97 -0.14 39.30
C GLN A 132 -19.55 1.15 39.92
N VAL A 133 -20.82 1.09 40.31
CA VAL A 133 -21.47 2.17 41.08
C VAL A 133 -21.40 1.84 42.58
N GLY A 134 -20.68 2.67 43.34
CA GLY A 134 -20.35 2.39 44.74
C GLY A 134 -19.16 1.42 44.88
N ASP A 135 -18.96 0.88 46.08
CA ASP A 135 -17.66 0.32 46.51
C ASP A 135 -17.77 -1.01 47.28
N LYS A 136 -18.95 -1.63 47.30
CA LYS A 136 -19.17 -2.84 48.10
C LYS A 136 -18.38 -4.01 47.53
N LYS A 137 -17.44 -4.55 48.34
CA LYS A 137 -16.57 -5.69 48.00
C LYS A 137 -17.30 -6.87 47.35
N LYS A 138 -18.50 -7.23 47.85
CA LYS A 138 -19.29 -8.33 47.28
C LYS A 138 -19.71 -8.05 45.82
N GLY A 139 -20.11 -6.81 45.52
CA GLY A 139 -20.46 -6.39 44.17
C GLY A 139 -19.24 -6.31 43.26
N THR A 140 -18.14 -5.75 43.76
CA THR A 140 -16.85 -5.70 43.04
C THR A 140 -16.40 -7.11 42.61
N GLU A 141 -16.40 -8.06 43.54
CA GLU A 141 -15.93 -9.42 43.26
C GLU A 141 -16.77 -10.13 42.20
N LEU A 142 -18.09 -9.93 42.26
CA LEU A 142 -18.99 -10.53 41.28
C LEU A 142 -18.86 -9.88 39.90
N LEU A 143 -18.75 -8.55 39.82
CA LEU A 143 -18.52 -7.86 38.55
C LEU A 143 -17.18 -8.26 37.91
N LYS A 144 -16.13 -8.48 38.70
CA LYS A 144 -14.85 -9.03 38.19
C LYS A 144 -15.04 -10.41 37.56
N GLN A 145 -15.84 -11.28 38.17
CA GLN A 145 -16.11 -12.61 37.61
C GLN A 145 -16.91 -12.53 36.30
N VAL A 146 -17.82 -11.55 36.18
CA VAL A 146 -18.56 -11.29 34.94
C VAL A 146 -17.62 -10.77 33.84
N VAL A 147 -16.80 -9.76 34.13
CA VAL A 147 -15.80 -9.19 33.20
C VAL A 147 -14.83 -10.27 32.71
N ALA A 148 -14.35 -11.14 33.60
CA ALA A 148 -13.42 -12.22 33.27
C ALA A 148 -14.00 -13.28 32.32
N LYS A 149 -15.28 -13.19 31.93
CA LYS A 149 -15.86 -14.04 30.88
C LYS A 149 -15.60 -13.53 29.48
N GLY A 150 -15.40 -12.22 29.28
CA GLY A 150 -15.07 -11.66 27.97
C GLY A 150 -13.64 -11.99 27.54
N ASN A 151 -13.37 -11.89 26.23
CA ASN A 151 -12.03 -11.93 25.67
C ASN A 151 -11.30 -10.59 25.89
N GLY A 152 -11.18 -10.19 27.16
CA GLY A 152 -10.70 -8.88 27.59
C GLY A 152 -11.77 -8.04 28.27
N GLY A 153 -11.35 -6.83 28.63
CA GLY A 153 -12.15 -5.87 29.40
C GLY A 153 -11.70 -5.75 30.85
N TYR A 154 -12.28 -4.78 31.55
CA TYR A 154 -11.87 -4.43 32.90
C TYR A 154 -13.03 -3.86 33.73
N LEU A 155 -12.84 -3.83 35.04
CA LEU A 155 -13.72 -3.17 36.00
C LEU A 155 -13.12 -1.80 36.37
N ILE A 156 -13.91 -0.74 36.24
CA ILE A 156 -13.55 0.62 36.67
C ILE A 156 -14.62 1.17 37.63
N ASN A 157 -14.25 1.98 38.61
CA ASN A 157 -15.25 2.63 39.46
C ASN A 157 -15.86 3.85 38.77
N ALA A 158 -17.17 4.08 38.93
CA ALA A 158 -17.85 5.28 38.45
C ALA A 158 -17.19 6.58 38.94
N ALA A 159 -16.60 6.58 40.14
CA ALA A 159 -15.87 7.74 40.67
C ALA A 159 -14.65 8.13 39.82
N GLU A 160 -14.05 7.18 39.10
CA GLU A 160 -12.88 7.41 38.23
C GLU A 160 -13.27 7.98 36.86
N LEU A 161 -14.56 7.95 36.51
CA LEU A 161 -15.10 8.46 35.24
C LEU A 161 -15.80 9.82 35.39
N THR A 162 -15.54 10.53 36.49
CA THR A 162 -16.13 11.85 36.76
C THR A 162 -15.46 12.99 35.98
N ASP A 163 -14.24 12.75 35.49
CA ASP A 163 -13.48 13.70 34.68
C ASP A 163 -13.72 13.48 33.17
N ALA A 164 -13.80 14.56 32.40
CA ALA A 164 -14.08 14.50 30.97
C ALA A 164 -12.96 13.80 30.17
N ALA A 165 -11.69 13.94 30.56
CA ALA A 165 -10.59 13.26 29.89
C ALA A 165 -10.57 11.76 30.26
N ALA A 166 -10.91 11.41 31.51
CA ALA A 166 -11.08 10.02 31.91
C ALA A 166 -12.22 9.34 31.14
N MET A 167 -13.36 10.02 30.97
CA MET A 167 -14.47 9.50 30.15
C MET A 167 -14.10 9.39 28.67
N ALA A 168 -13.41 10.40 28.10
CA ALA A 168 -12.93 10.36 26.72
C ALA A 168 -12.02 9.15 26.49
N LYS A 169 -11.06 8.93 27.38
CA LYS A 169 -10.18 7.76 27.33
C LYS A 169 -10.94 6.45 27.48
N PHE A 170 -11.92 6.38 28.37
CA PHE A 170 -12.75 5.19 28.53
C PHE A 170 -13.53 4.88 27.24
N VAL A 171 -14.18 5.89 26.64
CA VAL A 171 -14.91 5.72 25.37
C VAL A 171 -13.97 5.30 24.24
N GLU A 172 -12.79 5.91 24.16
CA GLU A 172 -11.76 5.52 23.20
C GLU A 172 -11.36 4.05 23.41
N ASP A 173 -10.82 3.68 24.56
CA ASP A 173 -10.31 2.34 24.84
C ASP A 173 -11.39 1.23 24.72
N VAL A 174 -12.66 1.56 25.01
CA VAL A 174 -13.75 0.58 25.11
C VAL A 174 -14.57 0.48 23.82
N LEU A 175 -14.80 1.59 23.12
CA LEU A 175 -15.74 1.65 22.00
C LEU A 175 -15.07 1.98 20.67
N LEU A 176 -13.89 2.59 20.68
CA LEU A 176 -13.16 2.97 19.48
C LEU A 176 -11.93 2.07 19.41
N TYR A 177 -11.98 1.01 18.59
CA TYR A 177 -10.81 0.13 18.43
C TYR A 177 -9.56 0.96 18.13
N PRO A 178 -8.45 0.74 18.85
CA PRO A 178 -7.23 1.51 18.66
C PRO A 178 -6.71 1.32 17.23
N ASP A 179 -6.13 2.39 16.70
CA ASP A 179 -5.46 2.50 15.40
C ASP A 179 -4.11 3.16 15.69
N SER A 180 -3.11 2.32 15.95
CA SER A 180 -1.82 2.69 16.53
C SER A 180 -0.96 3.51 15.55
N ASP A 181 -1.06 3.26 14.25
CA ASP A 181 -0.32 4.00 13.22
C ASP A 181 -1.15 5.09 12.53
N GLY A 182 -2.47 5.10 12.76
CA GLY A 182 -3.38 6.13 12.30
C GLY A 182 -3.63 6.05 10.80
N ASP A 183 -3.53 4.87 10.19
CA ASP A 183 -3.77 4.64 8.78
C ASP A 183 -5.27 4.53 8.42
N GLY A 184 -6.13 4.46 9.44
CA GLY A 184 -7.58 4.36 9.32
C GLY A 184 -8.13 2.94 9.48
N VAL A 185 -7.28 1.95 9.72
CA VAL A 185 -7.63 0.56 9.99
C VAL A 185 -7.22 0.20 11.41
N ALA A 186 -8.18 -0.28 12.21
CA ALA A 186 -7.91 -0.62 13.60
C ALA A 186 -6.89 -1.77 13.73
N ASP A 187 -6.08 -1.76 14.79
CA ASP A 187 -4.95 -2.67 15.04
C ASP A 187 -5.28 -4.17 14.88
N HIS A 188 -6.52 -4.56 15.19
CA HIS A 188 -6.97 -5.96 15.12
C HIS A 188 -7.40 -6.40 13.71
N LEU A 189 -7.59 -5.44 12.79
CA LEU A 189 -7.87 -5.66 11.38
C LEU A 189 -6.64 -5.34 10.52
N ASP A 190 -5.70 -4.57 11.05
CA ASP A 190 -4.47 -4.16 10.39
C ASP A 190 -3.45 -5.31 10.34
N LYS A 191 -3.04 -5.64 9.12
CA LYS A 191 -2.01 -6.64 8.82
C LYS A 191 -0.65 -6.02 8.54
N CYS A 192 -0.57 -4.70 8.42
CA CYS A 192 0.60 -3.93 8.06
C CYS A 192 0.86 -2.82 9.08
N PRO A 193 1.17 -3.19 10.35
CA PRO A 193 1.39 -2.22 11.40
C PRO A 193 2.57 -1.30 11.10
N GLY A 194 2.36 -0.01 11.33
CA GLY A 194 3.33 1.05 11.09
C GLY A 194 3.21 1.68 9.70
N THR A 195 2.07 1.53 9.04
CA THR A 195 1.80 2.24 7.80
C THR A 195 1.84 3.76 8.05
N PRO A 196 2.60 4.54 7.26
CA PRO A 196 2.69 5.97 7.49
C PRO A 196 1.32 6.65 7.34
N LYS A 197 0.95 7.46 8.35
CA LYS A 197 -0.29 8.23 8.34
C LYS A 197 -0.51 9.00 7.03
N GLY A 198 -1.68 8.81 6.43
CA GLY A 198 -2.09 9.46 5.18
C GLY A 198 -1.71 8.70 3.90
N VAL A 199 -0.94 7.61 4.01
CA VAL A 199 -0.82 6.63 2.93
C VAL A 199 -2.17 5.96 2.73
N LYS A 200 -2.54 5.73 1.47
CA LYS A 200 -3.77 4.99 1.15
C LYS A 200 -3.53 3.51 1.41
N VAL A 201 -4.44 2.91 2.16
CA VAL A 201 -4.42 1.50 2.52
C VAL A 201 -5.65 0.77 2.01
N ASP A 202 -5.53 -0.55 1.91
CA ASP A 202 -6.66 -1.44 1.66
C ASP A 202 -7.49 -1.70 2.94
N ALA A 203 -8.43 -2.64 2.87
CA ALA A 203 -9.32 -2.96 3.99
C ALA A 203 -8.61 -3.65 5.18
N VAL A 204 -7.32 -3.96 5.06
CA VAL A 204 -6.51 -4.63 6.09
C VAL A 204 -5.26 -3.82 6.46
N GLY A 205 -5.26 -2.51 6.22
CA GLY A 205 -4.20 -1.59 6.66
C GLY A 205 -2.92 -1.66 5.82
N CYS A 206 -2.93 -2.40 4.72
CA CYS A 206 -1.74 -2.54 3.87
C CYS A 206 -1.69 -1.47 2.78
N PRO A 207 -0.53 -0.83 2.56
CA PRO A 207 -0.35 0.13 1.47
C PRO A 207 -0.73 -0.46 0.11
N LEU A 208 -1.39 0.34 -0.73
CA LEU A 208 -1.75 -0.08 -2.08
C LEU A 208 -0.49 -0.28 -2.95
N ASP A 209 -0.52 -1.31 -3.77
CA ASP A 209 0.44 -1.64 -4.83
C ASP A 209 -0.40 -1.92 -6.10
N THR A 210 -0.57 -0.88 -6.91
CA THR A 210 -1.55 -0.85 -8.01
C THR A 210 -1.14 -1.73 -9.19
N ASP A 211 0.15 -1.82 -9.52
CA ASP A 211 0.66 -2.62 -10.62
C ASP A 211 1.20 -3.99 -10.19
N GLY A 212 1.36 -4.21 -8.88
CA GLY A 212 1.72 -5.49 -8.31
C GLY A 212 3.18 -5.86 -8.54
N ASP A 213 4.06 -4.86 -8.63
CA ASP A 213 5.50 -5.04 -8.80
C ASP A 213 6.25 -5.31 -7.48
N GLY A 214 5.54 -5.16 -6.35
CA GLY A 214 6.06 -5.37 -5.00
C GLY A 214 6.52 -4.09 -4.28
N VAL A 215 6.37 -2.92 -4.91
CA VAL A 215 6.63 -1.61 -4.32
C VAL A 215 5.32 -0.85 -4.18
N ALA A 216 5.03 -0.38 -2.96
CA ALA A 216 3.79 0.35 -2.72
C ALA A 216 3.73 1.67 -3.51
N ASP A 217 2.52 2.08 -3.93
CA ASP A 217 2.25 3.24 -4.80
C ASP A 217 2.90 4.55 -4.32
N TYR A 218 3.05 4.72 -3.00
CA TYR A 218 3.62 5.94 -2.42
C TYR A 218 5.17 5.97 -2.45
N LEU A 219 5.81 4.83 -2.74
CA LEU A 219 7.26 4.68 -2.92
C LEU A 219 7.64 4.44 -4.40
N ASP A 220 6.68 4.03 -5.21
CA ASP A 220 6.86 3.73 -6.62
C ASP A 220 7.01 5.01 -7.48
N LYS A 221 8.09 5.06 -8.25
CA LYS A 221 8.40 6.14 -9.21
C LYS A 221 8.07 5.77 -10.65
N CYS A 222 7.76 4.52 -10.92
CA CYS A 222 7.54 3.94 -12.23
C CYS A 222 6.19 3.18 -12.30
N PRO A 223 5.06 3.90 -12.14
CA PRO A 223 3.75 3.26 -12.10
C PRO A 223 3.40 2.56 -13.42
N GLY A 224 2.86 1.35 -13.30
CA GLY A 224 2.47 0.52 -14.43
C GLY A 224 3.57 -0.45 -14.88
N THR A 225 4.51 -0.78 -14.00
CA THR A 225 5.52 -1.79 -14.26
C THR A 225 4.85 -3.14 -14.55
N PRO A 226 5.16 -3.80 -15.69
CA PRO A 226 4.51 -5.07 -15.99
C PRO A 226 4.84 -6.17 -15.00
N LYS A 227 3.80 -6.88 -14.60
CA LYS A 227 3.88 -7.99 -13.64
C LYS A 227 4.96 -8.99 -14.03
N GLY A 228 5.89 -9.25 -13.11
CA GLY A 228 6.99 -10.19 -13.29
C GLY A 228 8.30 -9.56 -13.78
N CYS A 229 8.31 -8.27 -14.15
CA CYS A 229 9.55 -7.51 -14.27
C CYS A 229 10.24 -7.42 -12.91
N LYS A 230 11.57 -7.50 -12.90
CA LYS A 230 12.34 -7.19 -11.69
C LYS A 230 12.47 -5.67 -11.58
N VAL A 231 12.18 -5.14 -10.40
CA VAL A 231 12.27 -3.72 -10.10
C VAL A 231 13.34 -3.41 -9.07
N ASP A 232 13.79 -2.17 -9.06
CA ASP A 232 14.64 -1.63 -8.01
C ASP A 232 13.82 -1.21 -6.76
N ALA A 233 14.47 -0.54 -5.82
CA ALA A 233 13.82 -0.12 -4.56
C ALA A 233 12.76 0.99 -4.73
N VAL A 234 12.59 1.54 -5.94
CA VAL A 234 11.62 2.60 -6.24
C VAL A 234 10.64 2.18 -7.34
N GLY A 235 10.46 0.88 -7.56
CA GLY A 235 9.48 0.31 -8.49
C GLY A 235 9.87 0.42 -9.97
N CYS A 236 11.11 0.84 -10.26
CA CYS A 236 11.55 1.02 -11.64
C CYS A 236 12.16 -0.27 -12.21
N PRO A 237 11.78 -0.70 -13.43
CA PRO A 237 12.37 -1.85 -14.09
C PRO A 237 13.89 -1.74 -14.21
N ILE A 238 14.59 -2.83 -13.91
CA ILE A 238 16.05 -2.89 -14.02
C ILE A 238 16.45 -2.94 -15.51
N ASP A 239 17.42 -2.10 -15.89
CA ASP A 239 18.12 -2.09 -17.18
C ASP A 239 19.61 -2.35 -16.90
N THR A 240 20.05 -3.59 -17.10
CA THR A 240 21.36 -4.07 -16.67
C THR A 240 22.50 -3.56 -17.58
N ASP A 241 22.28 -3.45 -18.90
CA ASP A 241 23.31 -3.00 -19.84
C ASP A 241 23.23 -1.50 -20.18
N GLY A 242 22.15 -0.83 -19.78
CA GLY A 242 21.97 0.60 -19.86
C GLY A 242 21.73 1.08 -21.29
N ASP A 243 21.19 0.23 -22.15
CA ASP A 243 20.86 0.56 -23.55
C ASP A 243 19.55 1.37 -23.70
N GLY A 244 18.77 1.46 -22.62
CA GLY A 244 17.49 2.17 -22.57
C GLY A 244 16.26 1.27 -22.65
N VAL A 245 16.42 -0.05 -22.72
CA VAL A 245 15.35 -1.06 -22.69
C VAL A 245 15.51 -1.92 -21.45
N ALA A 246 14.48 -1.97 -20.60
CA ALA A 246 14.56 -2.76 -19.37
C ALA A 246 14.69 -4.27 -19.65
N ASP A 247 15.36 -4.99 -18.74
CA ASP A 247 15.69 -6.42 -18.85
C ASP A 247 14.48 -7.31 -19.18
N CYS A 248 13.28 -6.93 -18.74
CA CYS A 248 12.06 -7.70 -19.00
C CYS A 248 11.49 -7.52 -20.41
N PHE A 249 11.97 -6.55 -21.18
CA PHE A 249 11.66 -6.34 -22.60
C PHE A 249 12.85 -6.59 -23.52
N ASP A 250 14.06 -6.62 -22.96
CA ASP A 250 15.30 -6.79 -23.70
C ASP A 250 15.52 -8.24 -24.15
N LYS A 251 15.68 -8.41 -25.47
CA LYS A 251 15.99 -9.68 -26.14
C LYS A 251 17.48 -9.82 -26.45
N CYS A 252 18.25 -8.74 -26.32
CA CYS A 252 19.66 -8.63 -26.65
C CYS A 252 20.47 -8.14 -25.43
N PRO A 253 20.49 -8.91 -24.32
CA PRO A 253 21.24 -8.52 -23.12
C PRO A 253 22.73 -8.42 -23.45
N ASP A 254 23.36 -7.29 -23.15
CA ASP A 254 24.73 -6.84 -23.50
C ASP A 254 24.82 -5.83 -24.67
N THR A 255 23.76 -5.10 -24.99
CA THR A 255 23.87 -4.00 -25.95
C THR A 255 24.63 -2.81 -25.34
N PRO A 256 25.70 -2.29 -26.00
CA PRO A 256 26.44 -1.17 -25.45
C PRO A 256 25.59 0.08 -25.31
N LYS A 257 25.62 0.66 -24.11
CA LYS A 257 25.08 1.99 -23.82
C LYS A 257 25.46 3.04 -24.87
N GLY A 258 24.46 3.73 -25.39
CA GLY A 258 24.61 4.80 -26.38
C GLY A 258 24.42 4.35 -27.84
N LEU A 259 24.24 3.05 -28.08
CA LEU A 259 23.70 2.58 -29.35
C LEU A 259 22.20 2.85 -29.43
N VAL A 260 21.71 3.14 -30.64
CA VAL A 260 20.28 3.24 -30.89
C VAL A 260 19.74 1.83 -31.04
N VAL A 261 18.85 1.41 -30.13
CA VAL A 261 18.18 0.12 -30.12
C VAL A 261 16.71 0.24 -30.52
N ASP A 262 16.10 -0.87 -30.92
CA ASP A 262 14.66 -0.98 -31.09
C ASP A 262 13.95 -1.25 -29.75
N GLU A 263 12.64 -1.45 -29.79
CA GLU A 263 11.80 -1.74 -28.61
C GLU A 263 12.16 -3.06 -27.89
N THR A 264 13.08 -3.85 -28.44
CA THR A 264 13.53 -5.13 -27.89
C THR A 264 14.98 -5.10 -27.41
N GLY A 265 15.60 -3.92 -27.26
CA GLY A 265 17.01 -3.77 -26.83
C GLY A 265 18.00 -4.24 -27.89
N CYS A 266 17.52 -4.59 -29.08
CA CYS A 266 18.35 -5.08 -30.16
C CYS A 266 18.71 -3.92 -31.10
N VAL A 267 19.96 -3.91 -31.57
CA VAL A 267 20.38 -2.96 -32.60
C VAL A 267 19.59 -3.29 -33.88
N PRO A 268 18.70 -2.38 -34.36
CA PRO A 268 17.99 -2.60 -35.61
C PRO A 268 19.01 -2.71 -36.74
N ALA A 269 18.66 -3.43 -37.81
CA ALA A 269 19.58 -3.67 -38.92
C ALA A 269 20.15 -2.35 -39.50
N GLY A 270 21.37 -1.97 -39.08
CA GLY A 270 22.00 -0.70 -39.45
C GLY A 270 22.18 0.29 -38.30
N PHE A 271 23.38 0.40 -37.72
CA PHE A 271 23.76 1.59 -36.93
C PHE A 271 24.67 2.52 -37.74
N LYS A 272 24.53 3.84 -37.59
CA LYS A 272 25.24 4.83 -38.41
C LYS A 272 26.26 5.60 -37.59
N VAL A 273 27.51 5.62 -38.02
CA VAL A 273 28.57 6.45 -37.44
C VAL A 273 28.83 7.63 -38.37
N VAL A 274 28.73 8.85 -37.83
CA VAL A 274 28.99 10.08 -38.59
C VAL A 274 30.46 10.14 -38.98
N GLY A 275 30.72 10.23 -40.29
CA GLY A 275 32.06 10.07 -40.86
C GLY A 275 32.97 11.26 -40.62
N GLU A 276 32.46 12.42 -40.19
CA GLU A 276 33.29 13.56 -39.78
C GLU A 276 34.10 13.29 -38.51
N VAL A 277 33.53 12.49 -37.61
CA VAL A 277 34.22 12.02 -36.39
C VAL A 277 35.30 11.00 -36.76
N LEU A 278 35.10 10.26 -37.85
CA LEU A 278 36.02 9.22 -38.30
C LEU A 278 37.16 9.76 -39.16
N PHE A 279 36.91 10.69 -40.09
CA PHE A 279 37.86 11.03 -41.15
C PHE A 279 37.99 12.54 -41.39
N ASP A 280 39.17 12.95 -41.87
CA ASP A 280 39.33 14.27 -42.50
C ASP A 280 38.75 14.28 -43.92
N THR A 281 38.52 15.49 -44.44
CA THR A 281 38.15 15.70 -45.83
C THR A 281 39.15 15.04 -46.77
N ASN A 282 38.64 14.24 -47.72
CA ASN A 282 39.43 13.50 -48.71
C ASN A 282 40.46 12.50 -48.14
N LYS A 283 40.35 12.11 -46.86
CA LYS A 283 41.17 11.07 -46.24
C LYS A 283 40.33 9.86 -45.81
N TRP A 284 41.04 8.76 -45.53
CA TRP A 284 40.50 7.51 -45.00
C TRP A 284 41.28 7.01 -43.77
N ASP A 285 42.21 7.81 -43.22
CA ASP A 285 42.83 7.52 -41.94
C ASP A 285 41.87 7.87 -40.79
N ILE A 286 41.64 6.91 -39.89
CA ILE A 286 40.69 7.08 -38.79
C ILE A 286 41.31 7.96 -37.69
N LYS A 287 40.63 9.06 -37.37
CA LYS A 287 40.99 10.00 -36.31
C LYS A 287 40.95 9.34 -34.92
N PRO A 288 41.73 9.82 -33.93
CA PRO A 288 41.66 9.31 -32.56
C PRO A 288 40.26 9.34 -31.95
N GLU A 289 39.48 10.40 -32.20
CA GLU A 289 38.09 10.52 -31.74
C GLU A 289 37.20 9.44 -32.37
N GLY A 290 37.43 9.14 -33.65
CA GLY A 290 36.76 8.07 -34.37
C GLY A 290 37.14 6.67 -33.86
N GLN A 291 38.39 6.48 -33.46
CA GLN A 291 38.86 5.22 -32.86
C GLN A 291 38.15 4.94 -31.54
N ALA A 292 37.98 5.95 -30.68
CA ALA A 292 37.24 5.83 -29.43
C ALA A 292 35.78 5.42 -29.64
N GLU A 293 35.14 5.92 -30.70
CA GLU A 293 33.78 5.52 -31.05
C GLU A 293 33.72 4.08 -31.60
N LEU A 294 34.67 3.71 -32.45
CA LEU A 294 34.77 2.34 -32.99
C LEU A 294 35.09 1.30 -31.90
N ASP A 295 35.87 1.66 -30.87
CA ASP A 295 36.20 0.77 -29.76
C ASP A 295 34.97 0.32 -28.97
N LYS A 296 33.92 1.15 -28.89
CA LYS A 296 32.62 0.75 -28.31
C LYS A 296 31.98 -0.40 -29.11
N GLY A 297 32.08 -0.34 -30.44
CA GLY A 297 31.57 -1.38 -31.35
C GLY A 297 32.41 -2.67 -31.34
N VAL A 298 33.73 -2.58 -31.10
CA VAL A 298 34.62 -3.76 -31.01
C VAL A 298 34.16 -4.72 -29.91
N ALA A 299 33.89 -4.22 -28.71
CA ALA A 299 33.50 -5.05 -27.57
C ALA A 299 32.22 -5.84 -27.86
N PHE A 300 31.25 -5.21 -28.51
CA PHE A 300 30.00 -5.84 -28.92
C PHE A 300 30.20 -6.93 -29.96
N LEU A 301 30.99 -6.66 -31.00
CA LEU A 301 31.25 -7.63 -32.07
C LEU A 301 31.99 -8.86 -31.56
N LEU A 302 32.93 -8.69 -30.62
CA LEU A 302 33.66 -9.79 -29.98
C LEU A 302 32.75 -10.69 -29.12
N LYS A 303 31.77 -10.11 -28.42
CA LYS A 303 30.76 -10.87 -27.67
C LYS A 303 29.73 -11.57 -28.57
N ASN A 304 29.56 -11.11 -29.81
CA ASN A 304 28.56 -11.61 -30.76
C ASN A 304 29.20 -12.16 -32.05
N PRO A 305 30.05 -13.20 -31.99
CA PRO A 305 30.79 -13.71 -33.15
C PRO A 305 29.90 -14.24 -34.29
N GLN A 306 28.64 -14.55 -34.01
CA GLN A 306 27.63 -14.97 -34.97
C GLN A 306 27.04 -13.82 -35.81
N LEU A 307 27.15 -12.57 -35.32
CA LEU A 307 26.56 -11.41 -35.99
C LEU A 307 27.47 -10.96 -37.13
N LYS A 308 27.08 -11.20 -38.38
CA LYS A 308 27.80 -10.64 -39.53
C LYS A 308 27.39 -9.18 -39.78
N VAL A 309 28.36 -8.35 -40.13
CA VAL A 309 28.17 -6.90 -40.33
C VAL A 309 28.81 -6.43 -41.64
N GLU A 310 28.03 -5.73 -42.46
CA GLU A 310 28.49 -4.98 -43.64
C GLU A 310 28.74 -3.52 -43.27
N ILE A 311 29.99 -3.09 -43.39
CA ILE A 311 30.47 -1.73 -43.18
C ILE A 311 30.31 -0.98 -44.51
N GLN A 312 29.39 -0.02 -44.54
CA GLN A 312 29.02 0.74 -45.71
C GLN A 312 29.63 2.14 -45.66
N GLY A 313 30.53 2.46 -46.58
CA GLY A 313 31.10 3.80 -46.72
C GLY A 313 30.22 4.70 -47.58
N HIS A 314 29.99 5.94 -47.14
CA HIS A 314 29.24 6.95 -47.89
C HIS A 314 30.00 8.28 -47.99
N THR A 315 29.80 8.98 -49.10
CA THR A 315 30.33 10.33 -49.35
C THR A 315 29.20 11.32 -49.61
N ASP A 316 29.52 12.61 -49.51
CA ASP A 316 28.69 13.63 -50.14
C ASP A 316 28.88 13.64 -51.68
N SER A 317 28.14 14.51 -52.38
CA SER A 317 28.20 14.62 -53.84
C SER A 317 29.28 15.57 -54.36
N THR A 318 30.25 16.00 -53.53
CA THR A 318 31.35 16.86 -53.95
C THR A 318 32.42 16.02 -54.66
N GLY A 319 32.90 16.48 -55.82
CA GLY A 319 33.87 15.73 -56.63
C GLY A 319 33.21 14.77 -57.62
N THR A 320 34.00 13.93 -58.29
CA THR A 320 33.47 12.99 -59.29
C THR A 320 32.90 11.74 -58.62
N ALA A 321 31.82 11.18 -59.17
CA ALA A 321 31.23 9.94 -58.68
C ALA A 321 32.26 8.81 -58.59
N ALA A 322 33.07 8.62 -59.63
CA ALA A 322 34.13 7.61 -59.66
C ALA A 322 35.20 7.79 -58.57
N TRP A 323 35.47 9.04 -58.14
CA TRP A 323 36.36 9.28 -57.00
C TRP A 323 35.68 8.95 -55.68
N ASN A 324 34.42 9.36 -55.52
CA ASN A 324 33.63 9.11 -54.32
C ASN A 324 33.37 7.61 -54.08
N ASP A 325 33.19 6.82 -55.15
CA ASP A 325 33.11 5.36 -55.06
C ASP A 325 34.39 4.77 -54.48
N LYS A 326 35.56 5.20 -54.99
CA LYS A 326 36.87 4.76 -54.46
C LYS A 326 37.11 5.24 -53.03
N LEU A 327 36.75 6.48 -52.71
CA LEU A 327 36.95 7.05 -51.38
C LEU A 327 36.08 6.36 -50.33
N SER A 328 34.81 6.12 -50.64
CA SER A 328 33.89 5.42 -49.76
C SER A 328 34.33 3.98 -49.48
N GLN A 329 34.80 3.26 -50.51
CA GLN A 329 35.34 1.90 -50.36
C GLN A 329 36.55 1.89 -49.42
N ARG A 330 37.52 2.80 -49.63
CA ARG A 330 38.72 2.90 -48.78
C ARG A 330 38.37 3.21 -47.32
N ARG A 331 37.35 4.03 -47.08
CA ARG A 331 36.87 4.34 -45.73
C ARG A 331 36.26 3.13 -45.05
N ALA A 332 35.39 2.40 -45.74
CA ALA A 332 34.81 1.16 -45.24
C ALA A 332 35.90 0.12 -44.90
N GLU A 333 36.88 -0.05 -45.79
CA GLU A 333 38.03 -0.94 -45.58
C GLU A 333 38.91 -0.49 -44.41
N SER A 334 39.09 0.81 -44.21
CA SER A 334 39.88 1.35 -43.10
C SER A 334 39.21 1.05 -41.76
N VAL A 335 37.89 1.22 -41.67
CA VAL A 335 37.10 0.82 -40.49
C VAL A 335 37.19 -0.68 -40.26
N MET A 336 36.99 -1.50 -41.29
CA MET A 336 37.12 -2.96 -41.18
C MET A 336 38.49 -3.36 -40.66
N LYS A 337 39.56 -2.79 -41.22
CA LYS A 337 40.95 -3.07 -40.82
C LYS A 337 41.19 -2.67 -39.36
N TYR A 338 40.63 -1.56 -38.92
CA TYR A 338 40.72 -1.14 -37.53
C TYR A 338 40.05 -2.13 -36.58
N LEU A 339 38.81 -2.54 -36.87
CA LEU A 339 38.08 -3.52 -36.04
C LEU A 339 38.80 -4.88 -35.99
N VAL A 340 39.32 -5.35 -37.13
CA VAL A 340 40.13 -6.56 -37.19
C VAL A 340 41.41 -6.41 -36.36
N SER A 341 42.07 -5.25 -36.41
CA SER A 341 43.27 -5.00 -35.59
C SER A 341 42.99 -5.01 -34.09
N LYS A 342 41.75 -4.78 -33.69
CA LYS A 342 41.26 -4.86 -32.30
C LYS A 342 40.73 -6.25 -31.92
N GLY A 343 40.79 -7.21 -32.84
CA GLY A 343 40.49 -8.63 -32.58
C GLY A 343 39.19 -9.14 -33.18
N VAL A 344 38.37 -8.30 -33.82
CA VAL A 344 37.11 -8.76 -34.46
C VAL A 344 37.45 -9.72 -35.61
N PRO A 345 36.86 -10.94 -35.66
CA PRO A 345 37.11 -11.89 -36.73
C PRO A 345 36.79 -11.30 -38.10
N ALA A 346 37.74 -11.36 -39.04
CA ALA A 346 37.55 -10.81 -40.39
C ALA A 346 36.34 -11.44 -41.12
N GLY A 347 36.03 -12.71 -40.85
CA GLY A 347 34.85 -13.40 -41.42
C GLY A 347 33.50 -12.88 -40.91
N GLN A 348 33.50 -12.06 -39.85
CA GLN A 348 32.33 -11.38 -39.31
C GLN A 348 32.01 -10.09 -40.10
N LEU A 349 32.96 -9.57 -40.88
CA LEU A 349 32.89 -8.23 -41.46
C LEU A 349 32.97 -8.26 -42.98
N THR A 350 32.17 -7.43 -43.65
CA THR A 350 32.33 -7.07 -45.05
C THR A 350 32.43 -5.55 -45.18
N ALA A 351 33.17 -5.06 -46.18
CA ALA A 351 33.34 -3.62 -46.40
C ALA A 351 32.94 -3.24 -47.82
N LYS A 352 32.05 -2.25 -47.95
CA LYS A 352 31.49 -1.83 -49.25
C LYS A 352 31.32 -0.31 -49.33
N GLY A 353 31.87 0.29 -50.37
CA GLY A 353 31.67 1.69 -50.71
C GLY A 353 30.42 1.89 -51.56
N PHE A 354 29.62 2.88 -51.19
CA PHE A 354 28.40 3.27 -51.93
C PHE A 354 28.50 4.67 -52.56
N GLY A 355 29.66 5.31 -52.42
CA GLY A 355 29.90 6.66 -52.94
C GLY A 355 28.79 7.63 -52.51
N PRO A 356 28.31 8.49 -53.42
CA PRO A 356 27.26 9.46 -53.13
C PRO A 356 25.84 8.92 -53.43
N ALA A 357 25.69 7.63 -53.78
CA ALA A 357 24.44 7.09 -54.34
C ALA A 357 23.29 7.02 -53.33
N ASN A 358 23.60 6.95 -52.02
CA ASN A 358 22.64 6.79 -50.94
C ASN A 358 22.73 7.93 -49.91
N PRO A 359 22.31 9.17 -50.27
CA PRO A 359 22.31 10.29 -49.35
C PRO A 359 21.18 10.15 -48.31
N VAL A 360 21.46 10.58 -47.08
CA VAL A 360 20.50 10.65 -45.96
C VAL A 360 20.04 12.09 -45.69
N ALA A 361 20.65 13.06 -46.36
CA ALA A 361 20.29 14.47 -46.32
C ALA A 361 20.59 15.15 -47.68
N PRO A 362 20.00 16.31 -47.97
CA PRO A 362 20.33 17.09 -49.17
C PRO A 362 21.84 17.42 -49.25
N ASN A 363 22.45 17.31 -50.45
CA ASN A 363 23.87 17.61 -50.65
C ASN A 363 24.16 19.09 -50.97
N ASP A 364 23.14 19.92 -51.07
CA ASP A 364 23.24 21.37 -51.34
C ASP A 364 23.70 22.16 -50.10
N THR A 365 23.37 21.69 -48.88
CA THR A 365 23.79 22.31 -47.62
C THR A 365 25.08 21.71 -47.04
N LYS A 366 25.84 22.50 -46.26
CA LYS A 366 27.07 22.02 -45.60
C LYS A 366 26.74 20.95 -44.56
N GLU A 367 25.64 21.16 -43.83
CA GLU A 367 25.11 20.28 -42.78
C GLU A 367 24.61 18.97 -43.37
N GLY A 368 23.92 19.01 -44.52
CA GLY A 368 23.48 17.81 -45.22
C GLY A 368 24.64 17.00 -45.80
N ARG A 369 25.66 17.66 -46.39
CA ARG A 369 26.90 16.98 -46.81
C ARG A 369 27.63 16.34 -45.63
N ALA A 370 27.68 16.99 -44.47
CA ALA A 370 28.24 16.42 -43.24
C ALA A 370 27.54 15.12 -42.83
N LYS A 371 26.21 15.08 -42.88
CA LYS A 371 25.41 13.87 -42.60
C LYS A 371 25.63 12.76 -43.65
N ASN A 372 25.90 13.11 -44.91
CA ASN A 372 26.13 12.14 -45.98
C ASN A 372 27.53 11.51 -45.93
N ARG A 373 28.54 12.22 -45.41
CA ARG A 373 29.86 11.66 -45.10
C ARG A 373 29.76 10.78 -43.86
N ARG A 374 29.45 9.50 -44.03
CA ARG A 374 29.21 8.57 -42.92
C ARG A 374 29.66 7.14 -43.22
N VAL A 375 29.71 6.33 -42.17
CA VAL A 375 29.88 4.89 -42.25
C VAL A 375 28.69 4.24 -41.57
N ASP A 376 27.96 3.41 -42.30
CA ASP A 376 26.82 2.65 -41.78
C ASP A 376 27.26 1.20 -41.52
N PHE A 377 26.72 0.56 -40.48
CA PHE A 377 27.02 -0.81 -40.08
C PHE A 377 25.75 -1.64 -40.18
N MET A 378 25.57 -2.33 -41.28
CA MET A 378 24.36 -3.10 -41.57
C MET A 378 24.53 -4.55 -41.17
N LYS A 379 23.48 -5.19 -40.64
CA LYS A 379 23.49 -6.64 -40.46
C LYS A 379 23.63 -7.32 -41.84
N ALA A 380 24.62 -8.20 -41.98
CA ALA A 380 24.79 -9.03 -43.16
C ALA A 380 24.10 -10.39 -42.96
N ASN A 381 23.46 -10.90 -44.01
CA ASN A 381 22.73 -12.17 -43.98
C ASN A 381 23.65 -13.40 -44.01
#